data_AF-A0AAD4N616-F1
#
_entry.id   AF-A0AAD4N616-F1
#
_cell.length_a   1.000
_cell.length_b   1.000
_cell.length_c   1.000
_cell.angle_alpha   90.00
_cell.angle_beta   90.00
_cell.angle_gamma   90.00
#
_symmetry.space_group_name_H-M   'P 1'
#
loop_
_entity.id
_entity.type
_entity.pdbx_description
1 polymer ?
#
loop_
_entity_poly.entity_id
_entity_poly.type
_entity_poly.pdbx_seq_one_letter_code
_entity_poly.pdbx_strand_id
1 'polypeptide(L)'
;MHPPVSWTYPEANAAQKQSTLIGQPLTQTEAQNTANGDLTAAALEALSAANIPTQGVRIVSSYTPPLISDCEKVTPGTPAGGSFGVVEQGAVTQRATITGTSALTDTVCISRVYPVNTITYAPFEAQRVTLQIEDVSGPEYQWEQIASRIQSRLNFNNRVQFLTPVTVN
;
A
#
# COMPACT_ATOMS: atom_id res chain seq x y z
N MET A 1 -6.40 -6.40 -0.45
CA MET A 1 -5.53 -5.91 0.65
C MET A 1 -5.50 -4.39 0.63
N HIS A 2 -5.18 -3.74 1.75
CA HIS A 2 -4.74 -2.35 1.77
C HIS A 2 -3.21 -2.30 1.63
N PRO A 3 -2.69 -1.48 0.70
CA PRO A 3 -1.26 -1.39 0.48
C PRO A 3 -0.59 -0.56 1.59
N PRO A 4 0.64 -0.90 1.99
CA PRO A 4 1.45 -0.04 2.82
C PRO A 4 1.78 1.25 2.07
N VAL A 5 2.09 2.32 2.81
CA VAL A 5 2.46 3.62 2.21
C VAL A 5 3.61 3.48 1.21
N SER A 6 4.59 2.63 1.49
CA SER A 6 5.75 2.37 0.65
C SER A 6 5.42 1.76 -0.72
N TRP A 7 4.20 1.23 -0.89
CA TRP A 7 3.73 0.63 -2.15
C TRP A 7 2.84 1.58 -2.94
N THR A 8 2.72 2.82 -2.48
CA THR A 8 1.92 3.86 -3.14
C THR A 8 2.83 4.99 -3.60
N TYR A 9 2.31 5.87 -4.46
CA TYR A 9 3.06 7.05 -4.91
C TYR A 9 2.13 8.27 -4.97
N PRO A 10 2.65 9.48 -4.81
CA PRO A 10 1.83 10.68 -4.79
C PRO A 10 1.68 11.30 -6.19
N GLU A 11 0.88 12.37 -6.28
CA GLU A 11 0.85 13.22 -7.47
C GLU A 11 2.22 13.86 -7.77
N ALA A 12 2.49 14.20 -9.04
CA ALA A 12 3.80 14.66 -9.47
C ALA A 12 4.30 15.94 -8.78
N ASN A 13 3.40 16.80 -8.29
CA ASN A 13 3.73 18.03 -7.59
C ASN A 13 3.60 17.92 -6.05
N ALA A 14 3.52 16.70 -5.51
CA ALA A 14 3.29 16.48 -4.09
C ALA A 14 4.42 16.98 -3.20
N ALA A 15 5.66 16.96 -3.70
CA ALA A 15 6.80 17.52 -2.97
C ALA A 15 6.65 19.04 -2.78
N GLN A 16 6.23 19.75 -3.82
CA GLN A 16 5.95 21.19 -3.77
C GLN A 16 4.74 21.49 -2.88
N LYS A 17 3.73 20.63 -2.92
CA LYS A 17 2.51 20.75 -2.10
C LYS A 17 2.65 20.23 -0.66
N GLN A 18 3.78 19.62 -0.34
CA GLN A 18 4.02 18.92 0.92
C GLN A 18 2.92 17.88 1.25
N SER A 19 2.39 17.23 0.20
CA SER A 19 1.31 16.23 0.24
C SER A 19 1.81 14.79 0.10
N THR A 20 3.07 14.51 0.43
CA THR A 20 3.61 13.14 0.47
C THR A 20 3.31 12.46 1.80
N LEU A 21 2.96 11.18 1.77
CA LEU A 21 2.89 10.35 2.98
C LEU A 21 4.30 9.96 3.46
N ILE A 22 4.46 9.74 4.76
CA ILE A 22 5.77 9.38 5.34
C ILE A 22 6.20 7.99 4.85
N GLY A 23 7.39 7.89 4.24
CA GLY A 23 7.92 6.64 3.70
C GLY A 23 7.37 6.27 2.32
N GLN A 24 6.66 7.19 1.67
CA GLN A 24 6.14 7.01 0.32
C GLN A 24 7.20 7.33 -0.74
N PRO A 25 7.42 6.44 -1.72
CA PRO A 25 8.19 6.74 -2.92
C PRO A 25 7.60 7.91 -3.71
N LEU A 26 8.43 8.65 -4.46
CA LEU A 26 7.98 9.82 -5.21
C LEU A 26 7.43 9.47 -6.59
N THR A 27 7.78 8.28 -7.11
CA THR A 27 7.35 7.83 -8.44
C THR A 27 6.67 6.47 -8.38
N GLN A 28 5.80 6.21 -9.37
CA GLN A 28 5.16 4.91 -9.53
C GLN A 28 6.19 3.77 -9.70
N THR A 29 7.26 4.02 -10.44
CA THR A 29 8.31 3.01 -10.69
C THR A 29 9.04 2.62 -9.41
N GLU A 30 9.36 3.57 -8.53
CA GLU A 30 10.00 3.27 -7.25
C GLU A 30 9.06 2.51 -6.31
N ALA A 31 7.78 2.89 -6.26
CA ALA A 31 6.76 2.15 -5.51
C ALA A 31 6.59 0.72 -6.04
N GLN A 32 6.61 0.54 -7.36
CA GLN A 32 6.53 -0.77 -7.99
C GLN A 32 7.74 -1.63 -7.63
N ASN A 33 8.95 -1.08 -7.72
CA ASN A 33 10.19 -1.78 -7.38
C ASN A 33 10.21 -2.18 -5.91
N THR A 34 9.75 -1.28 -5.02
CA THR A 34 9.64 -1.55 -3.58
C THR A 34 8.66 -2.69 -3.30
N ALA A 35 7.46 -2.62 -3.88
CA ALA A 35 6.47 -3.68 -3.73
C ALA A 35 6.96 -5.02 -4.27
N ASN A 36 7.57 -5.03 -5.46
CA ASN A 36 8.12 -6.25 -6.06
C ASN A 36 9.26 -6.84 -5.20
N GLY A 37 10.13 -5.99 -4.65
CA GLY A 37 11.19 -6.41 -3.74
C GLY A 37 10.63 -7.06 -2.47
N ASP A 38 9.66 -6.41 -1.83
CA ASP A 38 9.01 -6.91 -0.62
C ASP A 38 8.27 -8.23 -0.85
N LEU A 39 7.51 -8.33 -1.94
CA LEU A 39 6.79 -9.54 -2.33
C LEU A 39 7.75 -10.70 -2.64
N THR A 40 8.84 -10.43 -3.36
CA THR A 40 9.86 -11.42 -3.70
C THR A 40 10.57 -11.90 -2.45
N ALA A 41 10.97 -10.98 -1.56
CA ALA A 41 11.62 -11.32 -0.29
C ALA A 41 10.70 -12.18 0.60
N ALA A 42 9.43 -11.79 0.76
CA ALA A 42 8.46 -12.56 1.53
C ALA A 42 8.26 -13.97 0.98
N ALA A 43 8.21 -14.13 -0.34
CA ALA A 43 8.06 -15.42 -0.98
C ALA A 43 9.32 -16.30 -0.85
N LEU A 44 10.52 -15.74 -1.07
CA LEU A 44 11.78 -16.47 -0.88
C LEU A 44 11.98 -16.92 0.57
N GLU A 45 11.66 -16.06 1.54
CA GLU A 45 11.70 -16.43 2.95
C GLU A 45 10.70 -17.53 3.29
N ALA A 46 9.48 -17.48 2.73
CA ALA A 46 8.47 -18.50 2.96
C ALA A 46 8.88 -19.86 2.37
N LEU A 47 9.47 -19.86 1.17
CA LEU A 47 10.03 -21.06 0.54
C LEU A 47 11.18 -21.64 1.36
N SER A 48 12.12 -20.81 1.78
CA SER A 48 13.24 -21.23 2.64
C SER A 48 12.75 -21.82 3.96
N ALA A 49 11.75 -21.21 4.60
CA ALA A 49 11.14 -21.72 5.83
C ALA A 49 10.38 -23.05 5.64
N ALA A 50 9.97 -23.36 4.41
CA ALA A 50 9.38 -24.64 4.03
C ALA A 50 10.43 -25.69 3.59
N ASN A 51 11.73 -25.40 3.73
CA ASN A 51 12.84 -26.22 3.24
C ASN A 51 12.82 -26.46 1.72
N ILE A 52 12.23 -25.54 0.95
CA ILE A 52 12.28 -25.58 -0.50
C ILE A 52 13.50 -24.78 -0.97
N PRO A 53 14.35 -25.36 -1.85
CA PRO A 53 15.46 -24.62 -2.43
C PRO A 53 14.99 -23.37 -3.18
N THR A 54 15.60 -22.23 -2.87
CA THR A 54 15.29 -20.94 -3.52
C THR A 54 16.16 -20.63 -4.73
N GLN A 55 17.19 -21.45 -4.98
CA GLN A 55 18.10 -21.27 -6.10
C GLN A 55 17.40 -21.60 -7.42
N GLY A 56 17.40 -20.64 -8.36
CA GLY A 56 16.76 -20.80 -9.66
C GLY A 56 15.25 -20.53 -9.66
N VAL A 57 14.65 -20.25 -8.49
CA VAL A 57 13.23 -19.90 -8.41
C VAL A 57 12.98 -18.52 -9.01
N ARG A 58 12.02 -18.43 -9.92
CA ARG A 58 11.57 -17.17 -10.51
C ARG A 58 10.24 -16.76 -9.88
N ILE A 59 10.19 -15.52 -9.39
CA ILE A 59 9.01 -14.94 -8.73
C ILE A 59 8.56 -13.74 -9.57
N VAL A 60 7.29 -13.75 -9.98
CA VAL A 60 6.67 -12.68 -10.75
C VAL A 60 5.45 -12.16 -10.00
N SER A 61 5.37 -10.84 -9.82
CA SER A 61 4.26 -10.17 -9.13
C SER A 61 3.45 -9.30 -10.08
N SER A 62 2.11 -9.40 -9.99
CA SER A 62 1.18 -8.47 -10.63
C SER A 62 0.64 -7.47 -9.60
N TYR A 63 1.46 -6.50 -9.23
CA TYR A 63 1.02 -5.36 -8.44
C TYR A 63 1.08 -4.10 -9.28
N THR A 64 0.16 -3.16 -9.07
CA THR A 64 0.23 -1.81 -9.62
C THR A 64 0.03 -0.81 -8.49
N PRO A 65 1.05 -0.02 -8.14
CA PRO A 65 0.95 1.02 -7.12
C PRO A 65 -0.21 1.97 -7.42
N PRO A 66 -1.07 2.26 -6.44
CA PRO A 66 -2.09 3.29 -6.58
C PRO A 66 -1.49 4.69 -6.33
N LEU A 67 -2.02 5.68 -7.06
CA LEU A 67 -1.74 7.09 -6.81
C LEU A 67 -2.54 7.54 -5.59
N ILE A 68 -1.85 8.07 -4.58
CA ILE A 68 -2.48 8.64 -3.39
C ILE A 68 -1.56 9.70 -2.77
N SER A 69 -2.12 10.84 -2.41
CA SER A 69 -1.42 11.90 -1.69
C SER A 69 -1.98 12.06 -0.28
N ASP A 70 -1.21 12.69 0.60
CA ASP A 70 -1.68 13.26 1.86
C ASP A 70 -2.41 14.60 1.62
N CYS A 71 -3.01 15.16 2.67
CA CYS A 71 -3.54 16.52 2.67
C CYS A 71 -2.42 17.52 2.34
N GLU A 72 -2.70 18.48 1.44
CA GLU A 72 -1.76 19.55 1.01
C GLU A 72 -1.47 20.52 2.15
N LYS A 73 -0.19 20.72 2.48
CA LYS A 73 0.27 21.50 3.64
C LYS A 73 0.84 22.87 3.26
N VAL A 74 0.56 23.31 2.04
CA VAL A 74 0.95 24.63 1.53
C VAL A 74 -0.29 25.40 1.10
N THR A 75 -0.29 26.72 1.26
CA THR A 75 -1.39 27.60 0.81
C THR A 75 -1.63 27.46 -0.70
N PRO A 76 -2.89 27.33 -1.20
CA PRO A 76 -4.16 27.51 -0.48
C PRO A 76 -4.65 26.30 0.34
N GLY A 77 -3.92 25.19 0.33
CA GLY A 77 -4.28 23.92 0.94
C GLY A 77 -5.05 23.01 -0.03
N THR A 78 -5.70 21.97 0.49
CA THR A 78 -6.36 20.97 -0.36
C THR A 78 -7.70 21.53 -0.85
N PRO A 79 -7.95 21.60 -2.17
CA PRO A 79 -9.18 22.20 -2.72
C PRO A 79 -10.45 21.44 -2.32
N ALA A 80 -11.59 22.13 -2.32
CA ALA A 80 -12.91 21.51 -2.13
C ALA A 80 -13.14 20.39 -3.16
N GLY A 81 -13.72 19.26 -2.72
CA GLY A 81 -13.85 18.06 -3.54
C GLY A 81 -12.55 17.25 -3.71
N GLY A 82 -11.41 17.75 -3.22
CA GLY A 82 -10.15 17.00 -3.17
C GLY A 82 -10.24 15.78 -2.25
N SER A 83 -9.34 14.83 -2.46
CA SER A 83 -9.26 13.62 -1.62
C SER A 83 -7.82 13.27 -1.31
N PHE A 84 -7.61 12.63 -0.15
CA PHE A 84 -6.29 12.21 0.33
C PHE A 84 -6.37 10.88 1.08
N GLY A 85 -5.23 10.20 1.19
CA GLY A 85 -5.10 8.92 1.86
C GLY A 85 -5.04 9.05 3.37
N VAL A 86 -5.76 8.20 4.07
CA VAL A 86 -5.67 8.05 5.52
C VAL A 86 -4.87 6.78 5.81
N VAL A 87 -3.84 6.94 6.64
CA VAL A 87 -2.92 5.87 6.98
C VAL A 87 -3.18 5.37 8.38
N GLU A 88 -3.43 4.08 8.50
CA GLU A 88 -3.60 3.37 9.77
C GLU A 88 -2.63 2.19 9.81
N GLN A 89 -1.86 2.08 10.90
CA GLN A 89 -0.83 1.05 11.06
C GLN A 89 0.16 0.95 9.87
N GLY A 90 0.39 2.06 9.16
CA GLY A 90 1.30 2.13 8.00
C GLY A 90 0.72 1.68 6.66
N ALA A 91 -0.56 1.28 6.62
CA ALA A 91 -1.30 1.02 5.38
C ALA A 91 -2.28 2.14 5.06
N VAL A 92 -2.55 2.35 3.77
CA VAL A 92 -3.60 3.27 3.30
C VAL A 92 -4.94 2.53 3.36
N THR A 93 -5.71 2.77 4.41
CA THR A 93 -6.95 2.03 4.70
C THR A 93 -8.20 2.77 4.22
N GLN A 94 -8.15 4.10 4.19
CA GLN A 94 -9.27 4.94 3.80
C GLN A 94 -8.87 6.06 2.86
N ARG A 95 -9.85 6.57 2.12
CA ARG A 95 -9.78 7.83 1.39
C ARG A 95 -10.70 8.84 2.08
N ALA A 96 -10.10 9.96 2.49
CA ALA A 96 -10.82 11.12 2.97
C ALA A 96 -11.15 12.02 1.79
N THR A 97 -12.40 12.44 1.66
CA THR A 97 -12.87 13.35 0.60
C THR A 97 -13.48 14.59 1.22
N ILE A 98 -13.09 15.77 0.72
CA ILE A 98 -13.58 17.05 1.22
C ILE A 98 -14.98 17.31 0.66
N THR A 99 -15.98 17.30 1.52
CA THR A 99 -17.40 17.52 1.16
C THR A 99 -17.88 18.95 1.38
N GLY A 100 -17.08 19.78 2.06
CA GLY A 100 -17.36 21.20 2.22
C GLY A 100 -17.22 21.99 0.91
N THR A 101 -17.80 23.17 0.86
CA THR A 101 -17.69 24.10 -0.28
C THR A 101 -16.36 24.88 -0.30
N SER A 102 -15.59 24.81 0.79
CA SER A 102 -14.31 25.51 0.95
C SER A 102 -13.15 24.52 0.96
N ALA A 103 -12.00 24.95 0.47
CA ALA A 103 -10.74 24.21 0.59
C ALA A 103 -10.37 23.99 2.07
N LEU A 104 -9.70 22.89 2.37
CA LEU A 104 -9.01 22.72 3.64
C LEU A 104 -7.73 23.53 3.61
N THR A 105 -7.54 24.40 4.59
CA THR A 105 -6.30 25.17 4.71
C THR A 105 -5.13 24.27 5.08
N ASP A 106 -3.92 24.74 4.77
CA ASP A 106 -2.66 24.13 5.21
C ASP A 106 -2.63 23.83 6.72
N THR A 107 -3.09 24.77 7.55
CA THR A 107 -3.16 24.63 9.01
C THR A 107 -4.05 23.46 9.43
N VAL A 108 -5.18 23.26 8.75
CA VAL A 108 -6.08 22.13 9.00
C VAL A 108 -5.43 20.82 8.57
N CYS A 109 -4.78 20.77 7.40
CA CYS A 109 -4.05 19.60 6.92
C CYS A 109 -2.86 19.21 7.83
N ILE A 110 -2.13 20.19 8.38
CA ILE A 110 -1.00 19.97 9.28
C ILE A 110 -1.49 19.44 10.63
N SER A 111 -2.49 20.09 11.22
CA SER A 111 -3.04 19.70 12.52
C SER A 111 -3.83 18.39 12.46
N ARG A 112 -4.33 18.01 11.28
CA ARG A 112 -5.24 16.89 11.04
C ARG A 112 -6.53 16.98 11.87
N VAL A 113 -6.89 18.19 12.30
CA VAL A 113 -8.14 18.48 13.01
C VAL A 113 -9.11 19.07 12.01
N TYR A 114 -9.95 18.21 11.45
CA TYR A 114 -10.91 18.60 10.43
C TYR A 114 -12.20 19.15 11.05
N PRO A 115 -12.72 20.31 10.59
CA PRO A 115 -13.99 20.82 11.07
C PRO A 115 -15.13 19.81 10.81
N VAL A 116 -16.15 19.82 11.69
CA VAL A 116 -17.29 18.90 11.59
C VAL A 116 -17.95 18.99 10.21
N ASN A 117 -18.32 17.84 9.62
CA ASN A 117 -18.98 17.71 8.31
C ASN A 117 -18.19 18.23 7.09
N THR A 118 -16.87 18.45 7.22
CA THR A 118 -16.04 18.86 6.07
C THR A 118 -15.41 17.71 5.29
N ILE A 119 -15.36 16.51 5.88
CA ILE A 119 -14.74 15.33 5.30
C ILE A 119 -15.65 14.11 5.44
N THR A 120 -15.72 13.31 4.38
CA THR A 120 -16.23 11.94 4.42
C THR A 120 -15.10 10.94 4.27
N TYR A 121 -15.19 9.84 5.01
CA TYR A 121 -14.24 8.74 4.92
C TYR A 121 -14.89 7.58 4.19
N ALA A 122 -14.20 7.04 3.19
CA ALA A 122 -14.58 5.82 2.50
C ALA A 122 -13.44 4.80 2.57
N PRO A 123 -13.72 3.49 2.60
CA PRO A 123 -12.69 2.47 2.48
C PRO A 123 -11.84 2.69 1.22
N PHE A 124 -10.52 2.55 1.34
CA PHE A 124 -9.64 2.60 0.18
C PHE A 124 -9.86 1.35 -0.68
N GLU A 125 -9.82 1.52 -2.00
CA GLU A 125 -10.04 0.43 -2.96
C GLU A 125 -9.08 -0.73 -2.68
N ALA A 126 -9.66 -1.92 -2.50
CA ALA A 126 -8.90 -3.13 -2.23
C ALA A 126 -7.98 -3.43 -3.42
N GLN A 127 -6.67 -3.53 -3.14
CA GLN A 127 -5.69 -3.91 -4.14
C GLN A 127 -5.62 -5.44 -4.25
N ARG A 128 -5.49 -5.94 -5.48
CA ARG A 128 -5.24 -7.35 -5.78
C ARG A 128 -3.79 -7.52 -6.22
N VAL A 129 -3.14 -8.56 -5.70
CA VAL A 129 -1.80 -8.97 -6.10
C VAL A 129 -1.82 -10.46 -6.40
N THR A 130 -1.22 -10.85 -7.51
CA THR A 130 -0.89 -12.25 -7.78
C THR A 130 0.61 -12.42 -7.71
N LEU A 131 1.04 -13.49 -7.04
CA LEU A 131 2.41 -13.97 -7.07
C LEU A 131 2.45 -15.29 -7.81
N GLN A 132 3.27 -15.35 -8.85
CA GLN A 132 3.57 -16.56 -9.59
C GLN A 132 4.98 -17.00 -9.20
N ILE A 133 5.08 -18.20 -8.64
CA ILE A 133 6.35 -18.83 -8.26
C ILE A 133 6.57 -19.97 -9.26
N GLU A 134 7.60 -19.84 -10.08
CA GLU A 134 7.94 -20.79 -11.14
C GLU A 134 9.09 -21.70 -10.69
N ASP A 135 9.24 -22.84 -11.37
CA ASP A 135 10.31 -23.82 -11.17
C ASP A 135 10.34 -24.45 -9.76
N VAL A 136 9.19 -24.47 -9.08
CA VAL A 136 8.98 -25.13 -7.80
C VAL A 136 7.72 -25.99 -7.88
N SER A 137 7.81 -27.23 -7.40
CA SER A 137 6.66 -28.13 -7.27
C SER A 137 6.54 -28.63 -5.84
N GLY A 138 5.31 -28.78 -5.37
CA GLY A 138 5.03 -29.31 -4.04
C GLY A 138 3.55 -29.65 -3.91
N PRO A 139 3.17 -30.44 -2.90
CA PRO A 139 1.78 -30.72 -2.61
C PRO A 139 1.05 -29.45 -2.13
N GLU A 140 -0.26 -29.39 -2.37
CA GLU A 140 -1.13 -28.24 -2.07
C GLU A 140 -1.00 -27.77 -0.61
N TYR A 141 -0.92 -28.69 0.36
CA TYR A 141 -0.77 -28.34 1.76
C TYR A 141 0.54 -27.58 2.08
N GLN A 142 1.62 -27.78 1.30
CA GLN A 142 2.85 -27.00 1.46
C GLN A 142 2.67 -25.59 0.92
N TRP A 143 1.97 -25.43 -0.21
CA TRP A 143 1.65 -24.13 -0.77
C TRP A 143 0.74 -23.29 0.14
N GLU A 144 -0.23 -23.90 0.81
CA GLU A 144 -1.06 -23.22 1.80
C GLU A 144 -0.23 -22.70 3.01
N GLN A 145 0.77 -23.48 3.44
CA GLN A 145 1.71 -23.04 4.47
C GLN A 145 2.61 -21.89 3.98
N ILE A 146 3.08 -21.95 2.74
CA ILE A 146 3.86 -20.88 2.11
C ILE A 146 3.02 -19.60 2.01
N ALA A 147 1.79 -19.69 1.50
CA ALA A 147 0.86 -18.57 1.38
C ALA A 147 0.60 -17.90 2.75
N SER A 148 0.34 -18.70 3.79
CA SER A 148 0.16 -18.21 5.15
C SER A 148 1.40 -17.49 5.70
N ARG A 149 2.60 -18.00 5.38
CA ARG A 149 3.87 -17.37 5.77
C ARG A 149 4.11 -16.05 5.02
N ILE A 150 3.85 -16.02 3.71
CA ILE A 150 3.91 -14.79 2.90
C ILE A 150 2.98 -13.73 3.51
N GLN A 151 1.73 -14.10 3.78
CA GLN A 151 0.75 -13.20 4.38
C GLN A 151 1.24 -12.64 5.72
N SER A 152 1.74 -13.52 6.60
CA SER A 152 2.28 -13.13 7.91
C SER A 152 3.46 -12.15 7.77
N ARG A 153 4.43 -12.48 6.91
CA ARG A 153 5.61 -11.62 6.67
C ARG A 153 5.22 -10.25 6.14
N LEU A 154 4.38 -10.19 5.13
CA LEU A 154 3.92 -8.94 4.54
C LEU A 154 3.13 -8.08 5.52
N ASN A 155 2.34 -8.70 6.40
CA ASN A 155 1.60 -7.97 7.43
C ASN A 155 2.53 -7.38 8.50
N PHE A 156 3.45 -8.17 9.07
CA PHE A 156 4.30 -7.72 10.16
C PHE A 156 5.48 -6.85 9.72
N ASN A 157 6.16 -7.20 8.63
CA ASN A 157 7.38 -6.51 8.20
C ASN A 157 7.06 -5.33 7.28
N ASN A 158 6.08 -5.50 6.39
CA ASN A 158 5.80 -4.54 5.33
C ASN A 158 4.50 -3.77 5.56
N ARG A 159 3.78 -4.05 6.65
CA ARG A 159 2.54 -3.36 7.04
C ARG A 159 1.41 -3.49 6.01
N VAL A 160 1.41 -4.56 5.21
CA VAL A 160 0.32 -4.88 4.28
C VAL A 160 -0.87 -5.39 5.08
N GLN A 161 -2.04 -4.76 4.95
CA GLN A 161 -3.25 -5.24 5.63
C GLN A 161 -4.10 -6.10 4.69
N PHE A 162 -4.23 -7.38 5.01
CA PHE A 162 -5.03 -8.31 4.23
C PHE A 162 -6.51 -8.22 4.63
N LEU A 163 -7.38 -8.05 3.64
CA LEU A 163 -8.85 -8.03 3.83
C LEU A 163 -9.44 -9.44 3.77
N THR A 164 -8.77 -10.32 3.04
CA THR A 164 -9.11 -11.72 2.87
C THR A 164 -7.82 -12.53 2.97
N PRO A 165 -7.90 -13.81 3.37
CA PRO A 165 -6.75 -14.71 3.30
C PRO A 165 -6.16 -14.78 1.89
N VAL A 166 -4.85 -15.04 1.81
CA VAL A 166 -4.20 -15.39 0.55
C VAL A 166 -4.71 -16.76 0.10
N THR A 167 -5.02 -16.91 -1.19
CA THR A 167 -5.46 -18.18 -1.79
C THR A 167 -4.42 -18.70 -2.77
N VAL A 168 -4.24 -20.03 -2.79
CA VAL A 168 -3.41 -20.73 -3.76
C VAL A 168 -4.29 -21.21 -4.92
N ASN A 169 -3.83 -21.05 -6.16
CA ASN A 169 -4.51 -21.55 -7.36
C ASN A 169 -3.50 -22.18 -8.32
#